data_AF-A0A4R5F1U5-F1
#
_entry.id   AF-A0A4R5F1U5-F1
#
_cell.length_a   1.000
_cell.length_b   1.000
_cell.length_c   1.000
_cell.angle_alpha   90.00
_cell.angle_beta   90.00
_cell.angle_gamma   90.00
#
_symmetry.space_group_name_H-M   'P 1'
#
loop_
_entity.id
_entity.type
_entity.pdbx_description
1 polymer ?
#
loop_
_entity_poly.entity_id
_entity_poly.type
_entity_poly.pdbx_seq_one_letter_code
_entity_poly.pdbx_strand_id
1 'polypeptide(L)'
;MYIGITQKRIDDPFEVYLAYFLGHEYTHHVQAMNGIFTKYYPAARAEAGENGKLELSRRLELQADCFSSAFVGSVRGTLPVKASDWKYLIDWKRENGGKHWPKNDHGQGTTQAYWMEKGFNTGCNTWTAPGKRVT
;
A
#
# COMPACT_ATOMS: atom_id res chain seq x y z
N MET A 1 -7.28 12.05 -1.81
CA MET A 1 -7.63 10.70 -2.31
C MET A 1 -7.88 10.81 -3.80
N TYR A 2 -7.19 10.02 -4.61
CA TYR A 2 -7.45 9.98 -6.05
C TYR A 2 -7.63 8.52 -6.44
N ILE A 3 -8.83 8.15 -6.90
CA ILE A 3 -9.11 6.79 -7.34
C ILE A 3 -8.69 6.69 -8.81
N GLY A 4 -7.43 6.27 -9.04
CA GLY A 4 -6.81 6.13 -10.36
C GLY A 4 -7.27 4.92 -11.18
N ILE A 5 -8.59 4.78 -11.37
CA ILE A 5 -9.18 3.76 -12.23
C ILE A 5 -9.47 4.38 -13.61
N THR A 6 -8.83 3.85 -14.65
CA THR A 6 -9.01 4.32 -16.04
C THR A 6 -10.15 3.56 -16.73
N GLN A 7 -10.72 4.13 -17.79
CA GLN A 7 -11.76 3.45 -18.59
C GLN A 7 -11.28 2.07 -19.06
N LYS A 8 -10.03 1.96 -19.54
CA LYS A 8 -9.43 0.69 -19.95
C LYS A 8 -9.48 -0.39 -18.86
N ARG A 9 -9.29 -0.01 -17.58
CA ARG A 9 -9.36 -0.94 -16.44
C ARG A 9 -10.79 -1.30 -16.03
N ILE A 10 -11.77 -0.50 -16.45
CA ILE A 10 -13.20 -0.81 -16.28
C ILE A 10 -13.63 -1.80 -17.36
N ASP A 11 -13.14 -1.61 -18.59
CA ASP A 11 -13.51 -2.46 -19.73
C ASP A 11 -12.87 -3.86 -19.67
N ASP A 12 -11.66 -3.97 -19.10
CA ASP A 12 -10.93 -5.23 -18.90
C ASP A 12 -10.33 -5.27 -17.47
N PRO A 13 -11.15 -5.62 -16.47
CA PRO A 13 -10.74 -5.53 -15.07
C PRO A 13 -9.83 -6.68 -14.68
N PHE A 14 -8.72 -6.35 -14.02
CA PHE A 14 -8.01 -7.31 -13.17
C PHE A 14 -8.54 -7.17 -11.73
N GLU A 15 -9.51 -8.01 -11.36
CA GLU A 15 -10.40 -7.77 -10.21
C GLU A 15 -9.65 -7.74 -8.87
N VAL A 16 -8.68 -8.64 -8.68
CA VAL A 16 -7.85 -8.65 -7.47
C VAL A 16 -7.07 -7.34 -7.31
N TYR A 17 -6.59 -6.77 -8.41
CA TYR A 17 -5.91 -5.48 -8.39
C TYR A 17 -6.88 -4.35 -8.06
N LEU A 18 -8.09 -4.35 -8.60
CA LEU A 18 -9.10 -3.32 -8.29
C LEU A 18 -9.51 -3.36 -6.82
N ALA A 19 -9.73 -4.55 -6.26
CA ALA A 19 -10.05 -4.71 -4.85
C ALA A 19 -8.89 -4.27 -3.94
N TYR A 20 -7.66 -4.66 -4.28
CA TYR A 20 -6.46 -4.20 -3.60
C TYR A 20 -6.30 -2.67 -3.70
N PHE A 21 -6.49 -2.09 -4.87
CA PHE A 21 -6.33 -0.66 -5.08
C PHE A 21 -7.37 0.15 -4.29
N LEU A 22 -8.64 -0.25 -4.34
CA LEU A 22 -9.69 0.38 -3.53
C LEU A 22 -9.45 0.22 -2.03
N GLY A 23 -8.98 -0.95 -1.59
CA GLY A 23 -8.60 -1.18 -0.19
C GLY A 23 -7.44 -0.30 0.27
N HIS A 24 -6.50 0.01 -0.61
CA HIS A 24 -5.38 0.91 -0.34
C HIS A 24 -5.90 2.35 -0.14
N GLU A 25 -6.67 2.86 -1.09
CA GLU A 25 -7.26 4.21 -0.99
C GLU A 25 -8.19 4.31 0.25
N TYR A 26 -9.00 3.29 0.51
CA TYR A 26 -9.84 3.27 1.71
C TYR A 26 -9.01 3.25 3.01
N THR A 27 -7.83 2.64 3.00
CA THR A 27 -6.93 2.67 4.16
C THR A 27 -6.49 4.08 4.50
N HIS A 28 -6.23 4.96 3.53
CA HIS A 28 -5.94 6.35 3.85
C HIS A 28 -7.10 7.06 4.57
N HIS A 29 -8.35 6.69 4.28
CA HIS A 29 -9.48 7.13 5.08
C HIS A 29 -9.41 6.59 6.52
N VAL A 30 -9.11 5.31 6.71
CA VAL A 30 -8.91 4.71 8.05
C VAL A 30 -7.77 5.41 8.83
N GLN A 31 -6.66 5.70 8.16
CA GLN A 31 -5.53 6.48 8.71
C GLN A 31 -5.95 7.91 9.05
N ALA A 32 -6.85 8.52 8.30
CA ALA A 32 -7.38 9.84 8.62
C ALA A 32 -8.26 9.80 9.87
N MET A 33 -9.15 8.81 9.98
CA MET A 33 -10.08 8.64 11.10
C MET A 33 -9.38 8.40 12.44
N ASN A 34 -8.23 7.71 12.42
CA ASN A 34 -7.43 7.47 13.62
C ASN A 34 -6.33 8.52 13.88
N GLY A 35 -6.28 9.59 13.07
CA GLY A 35 -5.34 10.70 13.26
C GLY A 35 -3.93 10.47 12.71
N ILE A 36 -3.62 9.30 12.16
CA ILE A 36 -2.32 9.03 11.52
C ILE A 36 -2.09 10.00 10.36
N PHE A 37 -3.05 10.10 9.42
CA PHE A 37 -2.87 10.90 8.21
C PHE A 37 -3.15 12.40 8.44
N THR A 38 -4.09 12.74 9.32
CA THR A 38 -4.55 14.14 9.50
C THR A 38 -3.83 14.89 10.61
N LYS A 39 -3.20 14.19 11.57
CA LYS A 39 -2.54 14.83 12.73
C LYS A 39 -1.07 14.45 12.84
N TYR A 40 -0.77 13.16 12.97
CA TYR A 40 0.59 12.69 13.21
C TYR A 40 1.51 12.93 12.00
N TYR A 41 1.09 12.48 10.82
CA TYR A 41 1.89 12.59 9.60
C TYR A 41 2.26 14.05 9.25
N PRO A 42 1.33 15.02 9.25
CA PRO A 42 1.66 16.43 9.00
C PRO A 42 2.62 17.01 10.03
N ALA A 43 2.40 16.74 11.33
CA ALA A 43 3.28 17.23 12.41
C ALA A 43 4.70 16.66 12.27
N ALA A 44 4.84 15.33 12.12
CA ALA A 44 6.13 14.69 11.94
C ALA A 44 6.84 15.16 10.66
N ARG A 45 6.09 15.40 9.57
CA ARG A 45 6.65 15.87 8.29
C ARG A 45 7.15 17.32 8.38
N ALA A 46 6.54 18.17 9.22
CA ALA A 46 6.98 19.54 9.44
C ALA A 46 8.32 19.63 10.16
N GLU A 47 8.60 18.67 11.04
CA GLU A 47 9.86 18.59 11.81
C GLU A 47 10.98 17.86 11.05
N ALA A 48 10.64 17.09 10.02
CA ALA A 48 11.58 16.24 9.29
C ALA A 48 12.35 17.00 8.18
N GLY A 49 13.63 16.65 8.01
CA GLY A 49 14.37 16.95 6.77
C GLY A 49 13.89 16.09 5.59
N GLU A 50 14.37 16.38 4.37
CA GLU A 50 13.87 15.76 3.13
C GLU A 50 13.85 14.22 3.16
N ASN A 51 14.92 13.58 3.64
CA ASN A 51 14.97 12.12 3.78
C ASN A 51 13.94 11.59 4.78
N GLY A 52 13.71 12.30 5.88
CA GLY A 52 12.71 11.94 6.89
C GLY A 52 11.28 12.10 6.37
N LYS A 53 10.99 13.17 5.61
CA LYS A 53 9.70 13.34 4.93
C LYS A 53 9.41 12.19 3.98
N LEU A 54 10.45 11.71 3.29
CA LEU A 54 10.31 10.60 2.36
C LEU A 54 10.05 9.28 3.10
N GLU A 55 10.78 8.99 4.17
CA GLU A 55 10.52 7.82 5.00
C GLU A 55 9.11 7.84 5.62
N LEU A 56 8.66 8.99 6.14
CA LEU A 56 7.30 9.14 6.65
C LEU A 56 6.24 8.84 5.58
N SER A 57 6.47 9.31 4.34
CA SER A 57 5.59 9.00 3.20
C SER A 57 5.52 7.49 2.98
N ARG A 58 6.68 6.83 2.88
CA ARG A 58 6.73 5.38 2.65
C ARG A 58 6.06 4.60 3.76
N ARG A 59 6.20 5.00 5.03
CA ARG A 59 5.52 4.36 6.16
C ARG A 59 4.00 4.46 6.05
N LEU A 60 3.49 5.61 5.63
CA LEU A 60 2.05 5.84 5.39
C LEU A 60 1.53 4.95 4.26
N GLU A 61 2.21 4.97 3.10
CA GLU A 61 1.82 4.24 1.90
C GLU A 61 1.93 2.71 2.07
N LEU A 62 3.02 2.23 2.66
CA LEU A 62 3.22 0.79 2.89
C LEU A 62 2.25 0.23 3.96
N GLN A 63 1.74 1.09 4.86
CA GLN A 63 0.66 0.68 5.76
C GLN A 63 -0.65 0.49 4.99
N ALA A 64 -0.90 1.33 3.98
CA ALA A 64 -2.04 1.18 3.08
C ALA A 64 -1.95 -0.10 2.23
N ASP A 65 -0.77 -0.42 1.70
CA ASP A 65 -0.52 -1.71 1.02
C ASP A 65 -0.78 -2.91 1.94
N CYS A 66 -0.35 -2.82 3.21
CA CYS A 66 -0.55 -3.88 4.19
C CYS A 66 -2.02 -4.08 4.57
N PHE A 67 -2.72 -3.01 4.96
CA PHE A 67 -4.15 -3.11 5.33
C PHE A 67 -5.01 -3.52 4.14
N SER A 68 -4.70 -3.04 2.94
CA SER A 68 -5.38 -3.50 1.73
C SER A 68 -5.21 -5.01 1.52
N SER A 69 -4.00 -5.53 1.74
CA SER A 69 -3.73 -6.96 1.61
C SER A 69 -4.43 -7.79 2.68
N ALA A 70 -4.57 -7.25 3.89
CA ALA A 70 -5.40 -7.86 4.94
C ALA A 70 -6.87 -7.91 4.54
N PHE A 71 -7.40 -6.84 3.93
CA PHE A 71 -8.74 -6.82 3.36
C PHE A 71 -8.90 -7.90 2.29
N VAL A 72 -8.02 -7.94 1.28
CA VAL A 72 -8.05 -8.95 0.20
C VAL A 72 -8.00 -10.37 0.78
N GLY A 73 -7.14 -10.62 1.77
CA GLY A 73 -7.06 -11.89 2.48
C GLY A 73 -8.36 -12.26 3.21
N SER A 74 -9.05 -11.29 3.81
CA SER A 74 -10.32 -11.49 4.52
C SER A 74 -11.50 -11.80 3.60
N VAL A 75 -11.51 -11.26 2.37
CA VAL A 75 -12.61 -11.44 1.42
C VAL A 75 -12.34 -12.48 0.33
N ARG A 76 -11.21 -13.19 0.38
CA ARG A 76 -10.79 -14.16 -0.66
C ARG A 76 -11.80 -15.28 -0.95
N GLY A 77 -12.75 -15.54 -0.05
CA GLY A 77 -13.82 -16.52 -0.25
C GLY A 77 -15.08 -15.96 -0.92
N THR A 78 -15.31 -14.64 -0.85
CA THR A 78 -16.52 -13.97 -1.38
C THR A 78 -16.21 -13.14 -2.63
N LEU A 79 -15.02 -12.55 -2.69
CA LEU A 79 -14.41 -12.04 -3.91
C LEU A 79 -13.44 -13.14 -4.39
N PRO A 80 -13.60 -13.73 -5.59
CA PRO A 80 -12.83 -14.90 -6.01
C PRO A 80 -11.38 -14.54 -6.32
N VAL A 81 -10.61 -14.20 -5.29
CA VAL A 81 -9.18 -13.93 -5.34
C VAL A 81 -8.48 -15.26 -5.56
N LYS A 82 -8.19 -15.58 -6.82
CA LYS A 82 -7.38 -16.77 -7.13
C LYS A 82 -5.99 -16.58 -6.56
N ALA A 83 -5.45 -17.64 -5.96
CA ALA A 83 -4.09 -17.63 -5.43
C ALA A 83 -3.04 -17.28 -6.50
N SER A 84 -3.28 -17.69 -7.76
CA SER A 84 -2.45 -17.33 -8.92
C SER A 84 -2.45 -15.82 -9.19
N ASP A 85 -3.61 -15.19 -9.11
CA ASP A 85 -3.78 -13.78 -9.45
C ASP A 85 -3.19 -12.89 -8.35
N TRP A 86 -3.38 -13.29 -7.09
CA TRP A 86 -2.71 -12.65 -5.96
C TRP A 86 -1.18 -12.77 -6.06
N LYS A 87 -0.66 -13.97 -6.35
CA LYS A 87 0.77 -14.19 -6.56
C LYS A 87 1.30 -13.34 -7.71
N TYR A 88 0.59 -13.30 -8.83
CA TYR A 88 0.94 -12.47 -9.98
C TYR A 88 1.03 -10.99 -9.60
N LEU A 89 0.05 -10.48 -8.84
CA LEU A 89 0.06 -9.10 -8.38
C LEU A 89 1.25 -8.78 -7.45
N ILE A 90 1.58 -9.68 -6.52
CA ILE A 90 2.76 -9.56 -5.65
C ILE A 90 4.05 -9.52 -6.47
N ASP A 91 4.23 -10.45 -7.41
CA ASP A 91 5.43 -10.54 -8.23
C ASP A 91 5.55 -9.29 -9.12
N TRP A 92 4.44 -8.87 -9.74
CA TRP A 92 4.40 -7.64 -10.53
C TRP A 92 4.76 -6.41 -9.69
N LYS A 93 4.25 -6.30 -8.46
CA LYS A 93 4.62 -5.19 -7.56
C LYS A 93 6.06 -5.27 -7.09
N ARG A 94 6.57 -6.46 -6.81
CA ARG A 94 7.97 -6.69 -6.45
C ARG A 94 8.91 -6.17 -7.55
N GLU A 95 8.57 -6.45 -8.79
CA GLU A 95 9.38 -6.07 -9.95
C GLU A 95 9.18 -4.62 -10.37
N ASN A 96 7.97 -4.07 -10.29
CA ASN A 96 7.63 -2.79 -10.91
C ASN A 96 7.36 -1.64 -9.93
N GLY A 97 7.14 -1.96 -8.65
CA GLY A 97 6.90 -0.96 -7.61
C GLY A 97 8.08 0.01 -7.47
N GLY A 98 7.78 1.30 -7.34
CA GLY A 98 8.78 2.36 -7.19
C GLY A 98 9.48 2.80 -8.48
N LYS A 99 9.52 1.97 -9.55
CA LYS A 99 10.27 2.28 -10.79
C LYS A 99 9.80 3.54 -11.53
N HIS A 100 8.53 3.89 -11.40
CA HIS A 100 7.92 5.02 -12.12
C HIS A 100 7.73 6.28 -11.27
N TRP A 101 8.18 6.27 -10.01
CA TRP A 101 7.96 7.37 -9.08
C TRP A 101 9.28 8.13 -8.82
N PRO A 102 9.44 9.37 -9.34
CA PRO A 102 10.71 10.10 -9.28
C PRO A 102 11.24 10.31 -7.85
N LYS A 103 10.33 10.40 -6.87
CA LYS A 103 10.68 10.62 -5.46
C LYS A 103 10.72 9.33 -4.64
N ASN A 104 10.23 8.19 -5.15
CA ASN A 104 10.03 6.94 -4.40
C ASN A 104 9.37 7.18 -3.02
N ASP A 105 8.20 7.78 -3.00
CA ASP A 105 7.40 8.09 -1.81
C ASP A 105 6.50 6.93 -1.33
N HIS A 106 6.40 5.85 -2.12
CA HIS A 106 5.63 4.64 -1.83
C HIS A 106 6.51 3.41 -1.51
N GLY A 107 7.84 3.58 -1.45
CA GLY A 107 8.80 2.50 -1.22
C GLY A 107 9.10 1.69 -2.49
N GLN A 108 10.20 0.94 -2.47
CA GLN A 108 10.56 0.05 -3.57
C GLN A 108 9.57 -1.11 -3.73
N GLY A 109 9.54 -1.70 -4.93
CA GLY A 109 8.71 -2.88 -5.19
C GLY A 109 8.91 -4.02 -4.18
N THR A 110 10.14 -4.22 -3.72
CA THR A 110 10.46 -5.24 -2.70
C THR A 110 9.84 -4.95 -1.34
N THR A 111 9.73 -3.68 -0.92
CA THR A 111 9.07 -3.31 0.35
C THR A 111 7.55 -3.28 0.21
N GLN A 112 7.02 -2.84 -0.93
CA GLN A 112 5.59 -2.97 -1.25
C GLN A 112 5.17 -4.45 -1.17
N ALA A 113 5.85 -5.34 -1.91
CA ALA A 113 5.56 -6.77 -1.89
C ALA A 113 5.69 -7.39 -0.49
N TYR A 114 6.71 -7.00 0.29
CA TYR A 114 6.86 -7.46 1.67
C TYR A 114 5.65 -7.11 2.53
N TRP A 115 5.16 -5.87 2.48
CA TRP A 115 4.01 -5.44 3.28
C TRP A 115 2.70 -6.01 2.77
N MET A 116 2.59 -6.26 1.46
CA MET A 116 1.44 -6.96 0.90
C MET A 116 1.38 -8.42 1.39
N GLU A 117 2.49 -9.17 1.29
CA GLU A 117 2.58 -10.55 1.79
C GLU A 117 2.32 -10.62 3.29
N LYS A 118 2.84 -9.66 4.04
CA LYS A 118 2.66 -9.57 5.47
C LYS A 118 1.20 -9.25 5.82
N GLY A 119 0.58 -8.28 5.18
CA GLY A 119 -0.83 -7.92 5.41
C GLY A 119 -1.80 -9.04 5.08
N PHE A 120 -1.55 -9.77 4.00
CA PHE A 120 -2.38 -10.91 3.59
C PHE A 120 -2.41 -12.04 4.61
N ASN A 121 -1.35 -12.20 5.40
CA ASN A 121 -1.22 -13.25 6.40
C ASN A 121 -1.38 -12.72 7.85
N THR A 122 -0.54 -11.77 8.28
CA THR A 122 -0.52 -11.19 9.63
C THR A 122 0.21 -9.82 9.72
N GLY A 123 -0.41 -8.80 10.34
CA GLY A 123 0.26 -7.66 11.02
C GLY A 123 0.83 -6.51 10.14
N CYS A 124 0.54 -5.26 10.50
CA CYS A 124 0.76 -4.09 9.61
C CYS A 124 1.41 -2.85 10.26
N ASN A 125 2.24 -3.02 11.29
CA ASN A 125 2.89 -1.86 11.92
C ASN A 125 4.14 -1.41 11.15
N THR A 126 3.95 -0.53 10.17
CA THR A 126 5.05 0.09 9.41
C THR A 126 5.77 1.17 10.20
N TRP A 127 5.15 1.79 11.20
CA TRP A 127 5.69 2.93 11.95
C TRP A 127 6.85 2.54 12.87
N THR A 128 6.88 1.30 13.34
CA THR A 128 7.97 0.77 14.18
C THR A 128 8.94 -0.13 13.40
N ALA A 129 8.73 -0.31 12.09
CA ALA A 129 9.57 -1.17 11.27
C ALA A 129 10.95 -0.54 11.01
N PRO A 130 12.03 -1.34 10.90
CA PRO A 130 13.34 -0.82 10.56
C PRO A 130 13.35 -0.23 9.15
N GLY A 131 14.18 0.79 8.90
CA GLY A 131 14.24 1.54 7.63
C GLY A 131 14.34 0.66 6.37
N LYS A 132 15.04 -0.48 6.45
CA LYS A 132 15.15 -1.48 5.37
C LYS A 132 13.82 -2.12 4.93
N ARG A 133 12.78 -2.04 5.78
CA ARG A 133 11.43 -2.53 5.48
C ARG A 133 10.53 -1.43 4.94
N VAL A 134 11.00 -0.19 4.85
CA VAL A 134 10.20 0.97 4.40
C VAL A 134 10.93 1.84 3.38
N THR A 135 11.95 1.30 2.69
CA THR A 135 12.71 1.99 1.64
C THR A 135 12.45 1.38 0.28
#